data_AF-A0A538Q441-F1
#
_entry.id   AF-A0A538Q441-F1
#
_cell.length_a   1.000
_cell.length_b   1.000
_cell.length_c   1.000
_cell.angle_alpha   90.00
_cell.angle_beta   90.00
_cell.angle_gamma   90.00
#
_symmetry.space_group_name_H-M   'P 1'
#
loop_
_entity.id
_entity.type
_entity.pdbx_description
1 polymer ?
#
loop_
_entity_poly.entity_id
_entity_poly.type
_entity_poly.pdbx_seq_one_letter_code
_entity_poly.pdbx_strand_id
1 'polypeptide(L)'
;MRKLLFVTLLSASCAVGGDPGDNAKAGAGLGSDVDSTGSPEVGILARLCAAGTTTSGVDVSYYNGTIDWARVKAAGNEFAFIRISDGTGFRDPQFTANWAGARAAGMVRGIYQFFRPTQDVAAQADMVIAAVGTPAPGDLPPVIDVEATGSLSPATLASKVRAWVDRVKAGTGLDPIVYTGKYFWRDQVGGPTSFAGNALWIAQYTSLCPDLTAPWDTWAFWQYSESGKVAGMSGAVDLDRFNGSLDELRALAGGSGTGGGGGATTCSSATMAADLPEGVCVQAASDQKWYQCEAGSWIQQASTTGCSRTYAWCQSATLGRAVPPRTCVQAASDRVWYQCNGTSWATPVDAAAATGPAGACAHEYPL
;
A
#
# COMPACT_ATOMS: atom_id res chain seq x y z
N MET A 1 -11.12 38.53 -66.12
CA MET A 1 -11.98 38.87 -64.95
C MET A 1 -12.39 37.56 -64.27
N ARG A 2 -12.09 37.41 -62.97
CA ARG A 2 -12.66 36.45 -61.98
C ARG A 2 -12.56 34.94 -62.30
N LYS A 3 -12.24 34.02 -61.39
CA LYS A 3 -11.61 33.99 -60.06
C LYS A 3 -11.29 32.49 -59.87
N LEU A 4 -10.06 32.15 -59.54
CA LEU A 4 -9.60 30.79 -59.25
C LEU A 4 -10.12 30.38 -57.86
N LEU A 5 -10.80 29.23 -57.73
CA LEU A 5 -11.20 28.67 -56.44
C LEU A 5 -10.09 27.72 -55.95
N PHE A 6 -9.31 28.17 -54.98
CA PHE A 6 -8.39 27.32 -54.21
C PHE A 6 -9.20 26.56 -53.14
N VAL A 7 -9.08 25.23 -53.14
CA VAL A 7 -9.50 24.40 -52.01
C VAL A 7 -8.32 24.32 -51.05
N THR A 8 -8.40 25.07 -49.95
CA THR A 8 -7.43 25.01 -48.86
C THR A 8 -7.80 23.85 -47.94
N LEU A 9 -6.95 22.83 -47.85
CA LEU A 9 -6.99 21.88 -46.73
C LEU A 9 -6.63 22.63 -45.45
N LEU A 10 -7.58 22.73 -44.53
CA LEU A 10 -7.34 23.23 -43.18
C LEU A 10 -6.69 22.09 -42.37
N SER A 11 -5.37 22.10 -42.29
CA SER A 11 -4.63 21.35 -41.28
C SER A 11 -4.93 21.95 -39.90
N ALA A 12 -5.73 21.25 -39.11
CA ALA A 12 -5.94 21.57 -37.70
C ALA A 12 -4.60 21.38 -36.96
N SER A 13 -3.93 22.48 -36.66
CA SER A 13 -2.82 22.49 -35.71
C SER A 13 -3.42 22.29 -34.33
N CYS A 14 -3.20 21.12 -33.72
CA CYS A 14 -3.41 20.93 -32.30
C CYS A 14 -2.44 21.86 -31.56
N ALA A 15 -2.98 22.90 -30.93
CA ALA A 15 -2.23 23.73 -30.01
C ALA A 15 -1.77 22.83 -28.85
N VAL A 16 -0.46 22.68 -28.71
CA VAL A 16 0.17 22.11 -27.52
C VAL A 16 -0.10 23.11 -26.39
N GLY A 17 -1.11 22.82 -25.57
CA GLY A 17 -1.40 23.59 -24.36
C GLY A 17 -0.21 23.50 -23.41
N GLY A 18 0.39 24.65 -23.10
CA GLY A 18 1.42 24.75 -22.08
C GLY A 18 0.85 24.47 -20.69
N ASP A 19 1.70 23.88 -19.85
CA ASP A 19 1.45 23.61 -18.44
C ASP A 19 1.01 24.91 -17.71
N PRO A 20 -0.15 24.94 -17.03
CA PRO A 20 -0.46 26.01 -16.09
C PRO A 20 0.49 25.88 -14.90
N GLY A 21 1.63 26.60 -14.97
CA GLY A 21 2.66 26.55 -13.94
C GLY A 21 2.09 26.74 -12.55
N ASP A 22 2.19 25.69 -11.73
CA ASP A 22 1.77 25.72 -10.34
C ASP A 22 2.95 25.41 -9.40
N ASN A 23 3.21 26.37 -8.52
CA ASN A 23 4.27 26.38 -7.51
C ASN A 23 3.83 25.71 -6.19
N ALA A 24 2.99 24.67 -6.25
CA ALA A 24 2.47 23.99 -5.07
C ALA A 24 2.86 22.51 -5.10
N LYS A 25 4.16 22.23 -4.99
CA LYS A 25 4.62 20.89 -4.58
C LYS A 25 4.29 20.72 -3.09
N ALA A 26 3.62 19.64 -2.67
CA ALA A 26 3.32 19.44 -1.25
C ALA A 26 4.56 19.15 -0.38
N GLY A 27 5.75 19.14 -0.99
CA GLY A 27 7.05 19.04 -0.33
C GLY A 27 7.77 20.35 -0.01
N ALA A 28 7.29 21.52 -0.45
CA ALA A 28 8.01 22.79 -0.22
C ALA A 28 7.91 23.35 1.23
N GLY A 29 7.19 22.66 2.12
CA GLY A 29 7.08 23.02 3.53
C GLY A 29 8.27 22.51 4.35
N LEU A 30 9.43 23.17 4.25
CA LEU A 30 10.50 23.03 5.27
C LEU A 30 10.04 23.69 6.57
N GLY A 31 9.15 23.02 7.30
CA GLY A 31 8.88 23.33 8.70
C GLY A 31 10.04 22.82 9.53
N SER A 32 10.99 23.70 9.86
CA SER A 32 11.94 23.44 10.94
C SER A 32 11.15 23.19 12.22
N ASP A 33 11.31 22.02 12.82
CA ASP A 33 10.77 21.64 14.12
C ASP A 33 11.25 22.61 15.22
N VAL A 34 10.54 23.72 15.41
CA VAL A 34 10.53 24.47 16.68
C VAL A 34 9.15 25.10 16.86
N ASP A 35 8.20 24.34 17.41
CA ASP A 35 6.97 24.93 17.94
C ASP A 35 7.23 25.34 19.40
N SER A 36 7.44 26.64 19.61
CA SER A 36 7.64 27.26 20.91
C SER A 36 6.41 28.04 21.37
N THR A 37 5.20 27.55 21.12
CA THR A 37 3.99 28.17 21.68
C THR A 37 3.06 27.13 22.26
N GLY A 38 3.00 27.10 23.60
CA GLY A 38 2.14 26.21 24.36
C GLY A 38 0.66 26.42 24.04
N SER A 39 0.06 25.41 23.41
CA SER A 39 -1.34 25.02 23.54
C SER A 39 -1.39 23.50 23.68
N PRO A 40 -2.21 22.92 24.56
CA PRO A 40 -2.28 21.48 24.70
C PRO A 40 -3.12 20.91 23.55
N GLU A 41 -2.48 20.51 22.46
CA GLU A 41 -3.11 19.72 21.40
C GLU A 41 -3.36 18.29 21.94
N VAL A 42 -4.64 17.95 22.12
CA VAL A 42 -5.07 16.58 22.43
C VAL A 42 -5.02 15.79 21.13
N GLY A 43 -3.88 15.15 20.88
CA GLY A 43 -3.66 14.21 19.79
C GLY A 43 -2.18 14.06 19.52
N ILE A 44 -1.53 13.05 20.10
CA ILE A 44 -0.15 12.72 19.76
C ILE A 44 -0.14 12.30 18.29
N LEU A 45 0.25 13.20 17.40
CA LEU A 45 0.61 12.86 16.02
C LEU A 45 1.85 11.96 16.11
N ALA A 46 1.66 10.67 15.85
CA ALA A 46 2.71 9.68 15.98
C ALA A 46 3.64 9.72 14.76
N ARG A 47 4.94 9.87 15.02
CA ARG A 47 5.98 9.42 14.09
C ARG A 47 5.81 7.93 13.89
N LEU A 48 5.49 7.50 12.67
CA LEU A 48 5.30 6.08 12.38
C LEU A 48 6.36 5.59 11.41
N CYS A 49 7.34 4.87 11.96
CA CYS A 49 8.26 4.08 11.17
C CYS A 49 7.58 2.83 10.61
N ALA A 50 8.08 2.35 9.48
CA ALA A 50 7.74 1.01 9.02
C ALA A 50 8.11 0.01 10.13
N ALA A 51 7.18 -0.88 10.46
CA ALA A 51 7.40 -1.90 11.50
C ALA A 51 8.34 -3.02 11.02
N GLY A 52 8.57 -3.12 9.70
CA GLY A 52 9.37 -4.17 9.06
C GLY A 52 10.09 -3.70 7.81
N THR A 53 10.22 -4.58 6.83
CA THR A 53 10.89 -4.28 5.56
C THR A 53 10.13 -3.23 4.76
N THR A 54 10.87 -2.37 4.05
CA THR A 54 10.30 -1.46 3.06
C THR A 54 10.78 -1.82 1.67
N THR A 55 9.91 -1.63 0.69
CA THR A 55 10.23 -1.81 -0.73
C THR A 55 10.44 -0.44 -1.36
N SER A 56 11.47 -0.28 -2.19
CA SER A 56 11.81 1.01 -2.80
C SER A 56 11.11 1.18 -4.15
N GLY A 57 10.74 2.41 -4.48
CA GLY A 57 10.14 2.78 -5.75
C GLY A 57 10.37 4.24 -6.10
N VAL A 58 9.76 4.64 -7.21
CA VAL A 58 9.80 6.01 -7.74
C VAL A 58 8.42 6.44 -8.20
N ASP A 59 8.17 7.74 -8.27
CA ASP A 59 7.07 8.28 -9.04
C ASP A 59 7.55 9.22 -10.14
N VAL A 60 6.89 9.16 -11.29
CA VAL A 60 7.38 9.79 -12.52
C VAL A 60 6.27 10.40 -13.37
N SER A 61 6.67 11.42 -14.11
CA SER A 61 5.85 12.14 -15.10
C SER A 61 6.70 12.51 -16.31
N TYR A 62 6.16 13.35 -17.20
CA TYR A 62 6.93 13.90 -18.31
C TYR A 62 8.19 14.67 -17.91
N TYR A 63 8.25 15.19 -16.67
CA TYR A 63 9.42 15.91 -16.16
C TYR A 63 10.68 15.03 -16.10
N ASN A 64 10.53 13.71 -15.98
CA ASN A 64 11.65 12.78 -15.89
C ASN A 64 12.22 12.37 -17.26
N GLY A 65 11.61 12.84 -18.36
CA GLY A 65 12.07 12.56 -19.72
C GLY A 65 11.97 11.09 -20.11
N THR A 66 12.93 10.61 -20.90
CA THR A 66 13.01 9.21 -21.31
C THR A 66 13.72 8.38 -20.24
N ILE A 67 13.08 7.27 -19.83
CA ILE A 67 13.53 6.43 -18.71
C ILE A 67 14.00 5.06 -19.23
N ASP A 68 15.20 4.64 -18.81
CA ASP A 68 15.67 3.27 -18.96
C ASP A 68 15.19 2.42 -17.77
N TRP A 69 14.01 1.83 -17.93
CA TRP A 69 13.33 1.08 -16.88
C TRP A 69 14.09 -0.18 -16.42
N ALA A 70 14.89 -0.81 -17.29
CA ALA A 70 15.71 -1.94 -16.91
C ALA A 70 16.80 -1.53 -15.92
N ARG A 71 17.40 -0.35 -16.12
CA ARG A 71 18.36 0.23 -15.17
C ARG A 71 17.70 0.69 -13.87
N VAL A 72 16.49 1.23 -13.94
CA VAL A 72 15.70 1.61 -12.75
C VAL A 72 15.44 0.38 -11.87
N LYS A 73 15.00 -0.72 -12.48
CA LYS A 73 14.81 -2.01 -11.81
C LYS A 73 16.12 -2.54 -11.22
N ALA A 74 17.19 -2.56 -12.01
CA ALA A 74 18.51 -3.03 -11.56
C ALA A 74 19.11 -2.17 -10.43
N ALA A 75 18.68 -0.92 -10.29
CA ALA A 75 19.04 -0.05 -9.16
C ALA A 75 18.27 -0.38 -7.87
N GLY A 76 17.41 -1.40 -7.85
CA GLY A 76 16.68 -1.86 -6.67
C GLY A 76 15.31 -1.22 -6.47
N ASN A 77 14.80 -0.49 -7.47
CA ASN A 77 13.43 0.02 -7.45
C ASN A 77 12.48 -1.07 -7.95
N GLU A 78 11.52 -1.43 -7.13
CA GLU A 78 10.61 -2.54 -7.39
C GLU A 78 9.26 -2.07 -7.93
N PHE A 79 8.87 -0.82 -7.64
CA PHE A 79 7.64 -0.23 -8.13
C PHE A 79 7.79 1.18 -8.69
N ALA A 80 6.80 1.59 -9.49
CA ALA A 80 6.67 2.97 -9.94
C ALA A 80 5.22 3.47 -10.00
N PHE A 81 4.97 4.69 -9.55
CA PHE A 81 3.73 5.41 -9.88
C PHE A 81 3.96 6.33 -11.09
N ILE A 82 3.02 6.32 -12.05
CA ILE A 82 3.19 6.99 -13.34
C ILE A 82 2.01 7.93 -13.58
N ARG A 83 2.30 9.21 -13.81
CA ARG A 83 1.26 10.22 -14.02
C ARG A 83 0.48 9.97 -15.29
N ILE A 84 -0.85 10.04 -15.23
CA ILE A 84 -1.69 9.96 -16.43
C ILE A 84 -2.01 11.35 -16.99
N SER A 85 -2.27 12.30 -16.09
CA SER A 85 -2.59 13.67 -16.46
C SER A 85 -2.54 14.60 -15.26
N ASP A 86 -2.47 15.89 -15.57
CA ASP A 86 -2.74 17.01 -14.69
C ASP A 86 -4.12 17.61 -15.04
N GLY A 87 -5.06 17.40 -14.11
CA GLY A 87 -6.47 17.70 -14.31
C GLY A 87 -7.01 17.06 -15.60
N THR A 88 -7.95 17.74 -16.24
CA THR A 88 -8.45 17.40 -17.58
C THR A 88 -7.67 18.08 -18.70
N GLY A 89 -6.82 19.05 -18.37
CA GLY A 89 -6.20 19.96 -19.33
C GLY A 89 -4.88 19.45 -19.93
N PHE A 90 -4.16 18.59 -19.23
CA PHE A 90 -2.83 18.16 -19.66
C PHE A 90 -2.64 16.65 -19.48
N ARG A 91 -2.76 15.89 -20.57
CA ARG A 91 -2.39 14.46 -20.57
C ARG A 91 -0.88 14.33 -20.55
N ASP A 92 -0.36 13.45 -19.71
CA ASP A 92 1.08 13.26 -19.61
C ASP A 92 1.62 12.58 -20.89
N PRO A 93 2.47 13.26 -21.68
CA PRO A 93 2.94 12.72 -22.94
C PRO A 93 3.86 11.50 -22.78
N GLN A 94 4.44 11.27 -21.59
CA GLN A 94 5.30 10.12 -21.32
C GLN A 94 4.52 8.92 -20.76
N PHE A 95 3.24 9.07 -20.37
CA PHE A 95 2.46 8.02 -19.72
C PHE A 95 2.54 6.69 -20.46
N THR A 96 2.23 6.67 -21.76
CA THR A 96 2.20 5.43 -22.55
C THR A 96 3.56 4.71 -22.56
N ALA A 97 4.65 5.46 -22.75
CA ALA A 97 6.00 4.91 -22.81
C ALA A 97 6.44 4.40 -21.44
N ASN A 98 6.20 5.19 -20.39
CA ASN A 98 6.55 4.84 -19.01
C ASN A 98 5.75 3.64 -18.51
N TRP A 99 4.45 3.62 -18.78
CA TRP A 99 3.56 2.52 -18.41
C TRP A 99 4.06 1.21 -19.01
N ALA A 100 4.29 1.17 -20.32
CA ALA A 100 4.79 -0.01 -21.01
C ALA A 100 6.20 -0.41 -20.55
N GLY A 101 7.10 0.56 -20.40
CA GLY A 101 8.49 0.34 -19.99
C GLY A 101 8.62 -0.27 -18.60
N ALA A 102 7.89 0.25 -17.61
CA ALA A 102 7.88 -0.28 -16.25
C ALA A 102 7.41 -1.75 -16.21
N ARG A 103 6.34 -2.09 -16.96
CA ARG A 103 5.86 -3.48 -17.07
C ARG A 103 6.90 -4.38 -17.74
N ALA A 104 7.52 -3.93 -18.82
CA ALA A 104 8.55 -4.71 -19.52
C ALA A 104 9.79 -4.98 -18.64
N ALA A 105 10.12 -4.08 -17.72
CA ALA A 105 11.17 -4.26 -16.73
C ALA A 105 10.76 -5.13 -15.51
N GLY A 106 9.51 -5.62 -15.46
CA GLY A 106 9.01 -6.43 -14.35
C GLY A 106 8.81 -5.64 -13.05
N MET A 107 8.51 -4.34 -13.14
CA MET A 107 8.15 -3.52 -11.99
C MET A 107 6.66 -3.67 -11.67
N VAL A 108 6.33 -3.60 -10.38
CA VAL A 108 4.95 -3.27 -9.96
C VAL A 108 4.70 -1.82 -10.37
N ARG A 109 3.52 -1.49 -10.88
CA ARG A 109 3.27 -0.14 -11.39
C ARG A 109 1.89 0.36 -11.01
N GLY A 110 1.77 1.63 -10.71
CA GLY A 110 0.51 2.30 -10.45
C GLY A 110 0.37 3.54 -11.30
N ILE A 111 -0.85 4.04 -11.39
CA ILE A 111 -1.13 5.30 -12.05
C ILE A 111 -1.49 6.36 -11.02
N TYR A 112 -1.16 7.62 -11.29
CA TYR A 112 -1.68 8.73 -10.49
C TYR A 112 -2.26 9.85 -11.36
N GLN A 113 -3.27 10.51 -10.80
CA GLN A 113 -3.94 11.68 -11.37
C GLN A 113 -3.66 12.88 -10.49
N PHE A 114 -2.93 13.87 -11.01
CA PHE A 114 -2.84 15.16 -10.34
C PHE A 114 -4.22 15.82 -10.37
N PHE A 115 -4.83 15.99 -9.20
CA PHE A 115 -6.21 16.42 -9.07
C PHE A 115 -6.34 17.93 -9.06
N ARG A 116 -7.15 18.46 -9.98
CA ARG A 116 -7.50 19.87 -10.06
C ARG A 116 -8.93 20.08 -9.57
N PRO A 117 -9.14 20.59 -8.34
CA PRO A 117 -10.48 20.61 -7.74
C PRO A 117 -11.43 21.66 -8.36
N THR A 118 -10.89 22.62 -9.12
CA THR A 118 -11.66 23.62 -9.88
C THR A 118 -12.21 23.07 -11.19
N GLN A 119 -11.70 21.92 -11.65
CA GLN A 119 -12.13 21.27 -12.89
C GLN A 119 -13.21 20.21 -12.62
N ASP A 120 -13.74 19.63 -13.69
CA ASP A 120 -14.77 18.60 -13.60
C ASP A 120 -14.20 17.35 -12.91
N VAL A 121 -14.82 16.98 -11.77
CA VAL A 121 -14.38 15.86 -10.94
C VAL A 121 -14.67 14.52 -11.63
N ALA A 122 -15.82 14.43 -12.30
CA ALA A 122 -16.24 13.20 -12.96
C ALA A 122 -15.35 12.90 -14.17
N ALA A 123 -15.01 13.92 -14.96
CA ALA A 123 -14.11 13.80 -16.10
C ALA A 123 -12.70 13.35 -15.70
N GLN A 124 -12.15 13.91 -14.60
CA GLN A 124 -10.85 13.46 -14.07
C GLN A 124 -10.90 12.00 -13.62
N ALA A 125 -11.96 11.59 -12.93
CA ALA A 125 -12.15 10.19 -12.52
C ALA A 125 -12.34 9.26 -13.74
N ASP A 126 -13.07 9.70 -14.77
CA ASP A 126 -13.30 8.91 -15.98
C ASP A 126 -12.02 8.70 -16.79
N MET A 127 -11.11 9.68 -16.78
CA MET A 127 -9.78 9.53 -17.37
C MET A 127 -8.97 8.42 -16.68
N VAL A 128 -9.10 8.30 -15.36
CA VAL A 128 -8.43 7.27 -14.56
C VAL A 128 -9.06 5.91 -14.81
N ILE A 129 -10.39 5.82 -14.77
CA ILE A 129 -11.14 4.58 -15.04
C ILE A 129 -10.76 4.04 -16.43
N ALA A 130 -10.69 4.91 -17.45
CA ALA A 130 -10.28 4.53 -18.79
C ALA A 130 -8.80 4.08 -18.85
N ALA A 131 -7.91 4.70 -18.07
CA ALA A 131 -6.50 4.33 -18.02
C ALA A 131 -6.25 3.00 -17.28
N VAL A 132 -7.04 2.70 -16.24
CA VAL A 132 -7.01 1.41 -15.53
C VAL A 132 -7.48 0.29 -16.46
N GLY A 133 -8.60 0.48 -17.17
CA GLY A 133 -9.18 -0.56 -18.01
C GLY A 133 -9.47 -1.83 -17.21
N THR A 134 -8.96 -2.98 -17.69
CA THR A 134 -8.94 -4.22 -16.91
C THR A 134 -7.63 -4.31 -16.13
N PRO A 135 -7.65 -4.27 -14.79
CA PRO A 135 -6.44 -4.41 -13.98
C PRO A 135 -5.72 -5.71 -14.31
N ALA A 136 -4.43 -5.63 -14.59
CA ALA A 136 -3.59 -6.80 -14.80
C ALA A 136 -2.69 -7.05 -13.57
N PRO A 137 -2.22 -8.28 -13.33
CA PRO A 137 -1.28 -8.54 -12.26
C PRO A 137 -0.09 -7.58 -12.30
N GLY A 138 0.21 -6.99 -11.15
CA GLY A 138 1.25 -5.98 -11.00
C GLY A 138 0.79 -4.54 -11.21
N ASP A 139 -0.49 -4.29 -11.48
CA ASP A 139 -1.08 -2.95 -11.49
C ASP A 139 -1.65 -2.59 -10.10
N LEU A 140 -1.12 -1.53 -9.47
CA LEU A 140 -1.58 -1.01 -8.18
C LEU A 140 -2.94 -0.29 -8.32
N PRO A 141 -3.71 -0.16 -7.22
CA PRO A 141 -4.86 0.72 -7.19
C PRO A 141 -4.50 2.15 -7.63
N PRO A 142 -5.41 2.86 -8.32
CA PRO A 142 -5.13 4.20 -8.83
C PRO A 142 -4.96 5.19 -7.68
N VAL A 143 -4.10 6.19 -7.88
CA VAL A 143 -3.83 7.24 -6.90
C VAL A 143 -4.54 8.53 -7.30
N ILE A 144 -5.21 9.18 -6.34
CA ILE A 144 -5.52 10.61 -6.42
C ILE A 144 -4.39 11.41 -5.77
N ASP A 145 -3.82 12.34 -6.52
CA ASP A 145 -2.78 13.24 -6.04
C ASP A 145 -3.42 14.59 -5.68
N VAL A 146 -3.46 14.90 -4.38
CA VAL A 146 -4.20 16.03 -3.78
C VAL A 146 -3.24 17.07 -3.22
N GLU A 147 -2.86 18.04 -4.06
CA GLU A 147 -1.91 19.10 -3.68
C GLU A 147 -2.38 20.51 -4.09
N ALA A 148 -3.51 20.62 -4.78
CA ALA A 148 -4.09 21.88 -5.22
C ALA A 148 -5.37 22.21 -4.45
N THR A 149 -5.48 23.44 -3.93
CA THR A 149 -6.67 23.88 -3.20
C THR A 149 -7.77 24.39 -4.12
N GLY A 150 -7.40 25.00 -5.25
CA GLY A 150 -8.33 25.74 -6.10
C GLY A 150 -9.00 26.91 -5.38
N SER A 151 -8.41 27.41 -4.29
CA SER A 151 -9.00 28.39 -3.38
C SER A 151 -10.37 27.98 -2.80
N LEU A 152 -10.63 26.67 -2.73
CA LEU A 152 -11.86 26.13 -2.14
C LEU A 152 -11.74 26.04 -0.61
N SER A 153 -12.89 26.02 0.07
CA SER A 153 -12.90 25.70 1.50
C SER A 153 -12.46 24.25 1.74
N PRO A 154 -11.87 23.92 2.91
CA PRO A 154 -11.48 22.54 3.22
C PRO A 154 -12.61 21.52 3.06
N ALA A 155 -13.81 21.85 3.53
CA ALA A 155 -14.99 20.98 3.40
C ALA A 155 -15.39 20.75 1.93
N THR A 156 -15.31 21.78 1.08
CA THR A 156 -15.58 21.66 -0.35
C THR A 156 -14.52 20.83 -1.06
N LEU A 157 -13.24 21.03 -0.72
CA LEU A 157 -12.13 20.27 -1.28
C LEU A 157 -12.25 18.79 -0.91
N ALA A 158 -12.43 18.48 0.39
CA ALA A 158 -12.67 17.13 0.89
C ALA A 158 -13.83 16.42 0.18
N SER A 159 -14.96 17.11 -0.01
CA SER A 159 -16.13 16.58 -0.72
C SER A 159 -15.82 16.24 -2.18
N LYS A 160 -15.08 17.11 -2.88
CA LYS A 160 -14.67 16.87 -4.27
C LYS A 160 -13.68 15.71 -4.41
N VAL A 161 -12.71 15.62 -3.50
CA VAL A 161 -11.78 14.47 -3.43
C VAL A 161 -12.57 13.19 -3.18
N ARG A 162 -13.50 13.17 -2.23
CA ARG A 162 -14.33 11.99 -1.92
C ARG A 162 -15.16 11.56 -3.13
N ALA A 163 -15.79 12.51 -3.83
CA ALA A 163 -16.57 12.23 -5.04
C ALA A 163 -15.72 11.61 -6.16
N TRP A 164 -14.46 12.05 -6.32
CA TRP A 164 -13.52 11.41 -7.25
C TRP A 164 -13.23 9.96 -6.82
N VAL A 165 -12.90 9.74 -5.54
CA VAL A 165 -12.52 8.42 -5.03
C VAL A 165 -13.67 7.43 -5.17
N ASP A 166 -14.90 7.85 -4.83
CA ASP A 166 -16.11 7.03 -4.97
C ASP A 166 -16.38 6.64 -6.42
N ARG A 167 -16.21 7.58 -7.35
CA ARG A 167 -16.41 7.33 -8.77
C ARG A 167 -15.39 6.35 -9.33
N VAL A 168 -14.11 6.52 -8.99
CA VAL A 168 -13.05 5.60 -9.43
C VAL A 168 -13.25 4.20 -8.83
N LYS A 169 -13.61 4.11 -7.54
CA LYS A 169 -13.96 2.83 -6.91
C LYS A 169 -15.12 2.15 -7.62
N ALA A 170 -16.19 2.89 -7.91
CA ALA A 170 -17.35 2.35 -8.61
C ALA A 170 -17.02 1.89 -10.05
N GLY A 171 -16.13 2.61 -10.75
CA GLY A 171 -15.76 2.29 -12.12
C GLY A 171 -14.72 1.18 -12.28
N THR A 172 -13.88 0.95 -11.27
CA THR A 172 -12.74 0.00 -11.37
C THR A 172 -12.84 -1.17 -10.40
N GLY A 173 -13.65 -1.06 -9.35
CA GLY A 173 -13.68 -2.00 -8.22
C GLY A 173 -12.47 -1.88 -7.28
N LEU A 174 -11.53 -0.97 -7.56
CA LEU A 174 -10.31 -0.79 -6.77
C LEU A 174 -10.47 0.38 -5.80
N ASP A 175 -10.01 0.22 -4.57
CA ASP A 175 -9.94 1.31 -3.59
C ASP A 175 -8.80 2.27 -3.91
N PRO A 176 -9.07 3.54 -4.30
CA PRO A 176 -8.01 4.46 -4.66
C PRO A 176 -7.13 4.84 -3.47
N ILE A 177 -5.85 5.03 -3.75
CA ILE A 177 -4.85 5.53 -2.81
C ILE A 177 -4.91 7.06 -2.81
N VAL A 178 -4.75 7.69 -1.66
CA VAL A 178 -4.67 9.15 -1.54
C VAL A 178 -3.22 9.55 -1.35
N TYR A 179 -2.69 10.32 -2.29
CA TYR A 179 -1.41 11.01 -2.15
C TYR A 179 -1.64 12.45 -1.70
N THR A 180 -0.87 12.87 -0.69
CA THR A 180 -0.90 14.24 -0.15
C THR A 180 0.31 14.51 0.75
N GLY A 181 0.72 15.76 0.86
CA GLY A 181 1.60 16.20 1.94
C GLY A 181 0.86 16.28 3.29
N LYS A 182 1.60 16.03 4.38
CA LYS A 182 1.09 16.08 5.76
C LYS A 182 0.34 17.39 6.06
N TYR A 183 1.03 18.51 5.85
CA TYR A 183 0.52 19.85 6.16
C TYR A 183 -0.62 20.24 5.21
N PHE A 184 -0.52 19.87 3.94
CA PHE A 184 -1.58 20.13 2.97
C PHE A 184 -2.90 19.46 3.40
N TRP A 185 -2.86 18.17 3.76
CA TRP A 185 -4.07 17.47 4.17
C TRP A 185 -4.69 18.04 5.44
N ARG A 186 -3.85 18.33 6.46
CA ARG A 186 -4.29 18.90 7.72
C ARG A 186 -4.91 20.29 7.52
N ASP A 187 -4.19 21.17 6.82
CA ASP A 187 -4.51 22.61 6.79
C ASP A 187 -5.48 22.98 5.66
N GLN A 188 -5.42 22.28 4.52
CA GLN A 188 -6.20 22.62 3.32
C GLN A 188 -7.36 21.67 3.07
N VAL A 189 -7.30 20.40 3.51
CA VAL A 189 -8.38 19.42 3.35
C VAL A 189 -9.17 19.25 4.66
N GLY A 190 -8.52 19.47 5.81
CA GLY A 190 -9.17 19.47 7.14
C GLY A 190 -9.24 18.09 7.81
N GLY A 191 -8.46 17.11 7.37
CA GLY A 191 -8.38 15.78 8.01
C GLY A 191 -9.69 14.97 8.10
N PRO A 192 -10.54 14.90 7.06
CA PRO A 192 -11.84 14.23 7.12
C PRO A 192 -11.74 12.73 7.41
N THR A 193 -12.50 12.25 8.40
CA THR A 193 -12.53 10.82 8.81
C THR A 193 -13.06 9.86 7.74
N SER A 194 -13.77 10.36 6.73
CA SER A 194 -14.30 9.59 5.61
C SER A 194 -13.23 8.98 4.69
N PHE A 195 -11.94 9.26 4.95
CA PHE A 195 -10.80 8.69 4.21
C PHE A 195 -10.02 7.65 5.01
N ALA A 196 -10.44 7.30 6.23
CA ALA A 196 -9.73 6.31 7.06
C ALA A 196 -9.59 4.94 6.38
N GLY A 197 -10.53 4.57 5.50
CA GLY A 197 -10.48 3.32 4.73
C GLY A 197 -9.64 3.39 3.45
N ASN A 198 -9.09 4.55 3.08
CA ASN A 198 -8.23 4.70 1.91
C ASN A 198 -6.75 4.54 2.30
N ALA A 199 -5.92 4.05 1.38
CA ALA A 199 -4.49 3.93 1.62
C ALA A 199 -3.86 5.31 1.51
N LEU A 200 -2.94 5.62 2.42
CA LEU A 200 -2.18 6.87 2.39
C LEU A 200 -0.84 6.67 1.69
N TRP A 201 -0.58 7.51 0.69
CA TRP A 201 0.76 7.80 0.18
C TRP A 201 1.17 9.19 0.67
N ILE A 202 1.97 9.25 1.72
CA ILE A 202 2.32 10.52 2.35
C ILE A 202 3.58 11.13 1.73
N ALA A 203 3.54 12.43 1.41
CA ALA A 203 4.74 13.19 1.08
C ALA A 203 5.29 13.89 2.33
N GLN A 204 6.52 13.53 2.71
CA GLN A 204 7.27 14.22 3.75
C GLN A 204 8.77 14.00 3.58
N TYR A 205 9.51 15.06 3.25
CA TYR A 205 10.95 14.98 2.95
C TYR A 205 11.79 15.08 4.22
N THR A 206 11.91 13.96 4.92
CA THR A 206 12.66 13.83 6.17
C THR A 206 13.59 12.63 6.13
N SER A 207 14.69 12.70 6.89
CA SER A 207 15.59 11.55 7.09
C SER A 207 15.12 10.61 8.21
N LEU A 208 14.09 11.00 8.95
CA LEU A 208 13.38 10.15 9.92
C LEU A 208 12.20 9.48 9.22
N CYS A 209 11.31 8.85 9.99
CA CYS A 209 10.04 8.31 9.50
C CYS A 209 8.99 9.42 9.38
N PRO A 210 7.95 9.25 8.53
CA PRO A 210 6.93 10.27 8.37
C PRO A 210 6.04 10.38 9.62
N ASP A 211 5.57 11.59 9.89
CA ASP A 211 4.47 11.84 10.80
C ASP A 211 3.16 11.68 10.06
N LEU A 212 2.20 11.01 10.68
CA LEU A 212 0.89 10.85 10.10
C LEU A 212 0.00 12.08 10.28
N THR A 213 -1.03 12.13 9.45
CA THR A 213 -2.10 13.12 9.49
C THR A 213 -3.42 12.39 9.58
N ALA A 214 -4.38 12.96 10.32
CA ALA A 214 -5.72 12.39 10.41
C ALA A 214 -6.34 12.23 9.00
N PRO A 215 -7.11 11.17 8.74
CA PRO A 215 -7.56 10.17 9.71
C PRO A 215 -6.68 8.91 9.80
N TRP A 216 -5.51 8.91 9.18
CA TRP A 216 -4.69 7.71 9.05
C TRP A 216 -3.85 7.45 10.30
N ASP A 217 -3.82 6.18 10.69
CA ASP A 217 -2.96 5.62 11.73
C ASP A 217 -1.78 4.82 11.15
N THR A 218 -1.73 4.68 9.81
CA THR A 218 -0.61 4.10 9.06
C THR A 218 -0.46 4.74 7.67
N TRP A 219 0.69 4.54 7.05
CA TRP A 219 0.95 4.89 5.65
C TRP A 219 1.24 3.62 4.85
N ALA A 220 0.73 3.57 3.61
CA ALA A 220 1.03 2.51 2.66
C ALA A 220 2.28 2.84 1.85
N PHE A 221 2.38 4.10 1.41
CA PHE A 221 3.53 4.62 0.69
C PHE A 221 4.04 5.91 1.32
N TRP A 222 5.31 6.19 1.17
CA TRP A 222 5.96 7.40 1.66
C TRP A 222 6.93 7.95 0.62
N GLN A 223 6.62 9.13 0.08
CA GLN A 223 7.54 9.90 -0.75
C GLN A 223 8.49 10.68 0.17
N TYR A 224 9.74 10.26 0.21
CA TYR A 224 10.72 10.73 1.18
C TYR A 224 11.76 11.71 0.61
N SER A 225 11.80 11.86 -0.73
CA SER A 225 12.70 12.78 -1.40
C SER A 225 12.17 13.17 -2.77
N GLU A 226 12.37 14.43 -3.17
CA GLU A 226 12.14 14.90 -4.55
C GLU A 226 13.43 15.09 -5.36
N SER A 227 14.58 14.79 -4.75
CA SER A 227 15.91 15.09 -5.30
C SER A 227 16.77 13.83 -5.47
N GLY A 228 16.10 12.69 -5.58
CA GLY A 228 16.73 11.39 -5.79
C GLY A 228 17.53 11.31 -7.08
N LYS A 229 18.46 10.36 -7.12
CA LYS A 229 19.20 9.99 -8.32
C LYS A 229 19.14 8.48 -8.49
N VAL A 230 18.54 8.04 -9.59
CA VAL A 230 18.35 6.63 -9.91
C VAL A 230 18.96 6.34 -11.29
N ALA A 231 19.72 5.25 -11.39
CA ALA A 231 20.28 4.84 -12.67
C ALA A 231 19.15 4.57 -13.68
N GLY A 232 19.29 5.14 -14.89
CA GLY A 232 18.26 5.07 -15.93
C GLY A 232 17.46 6.36 -16.09
N MET A 233 17.68 7.36 -15.23
CA MET A 233 17.12 8.72 -15.34
C MET A 233 18.24 9.77 -15.26
N SER A 234 18.11 10.87 -16.00
CA SER A 234 19.13 11.92 -16.07
C SER A 234 18.93 13.06 -15.07
N GLY A 235 17.72 13.23 -14.54
CA GLY A 235 17.33 14.30 -13.63
C GLY A 235 17.10 13.83 -12.20
N ALA A 236 16.66 14.77 -11.36
CA ALA A 236 16.08 14.45 -10.06
C ALA A 236 14.84 13.58 -10.25
N VAL A 237 14.59 12.69 -9.29
CA VAL A 237 13.41 11.84 -9.25
C VAL A 237 12.88 11.75 -7.84
N ASP A 238 11.55 11.69 -7.74
CA ASP A 238 10.86 11.43 -6.49
C ASP A 238 11.10 9.97 -6.05
N LEU A 239 11.43 9.79 -4.77
CA LEU A 239 11.76 8.48 -4.20
C LEU A 239 10.72 8.06 -3.18
N ASP A 240 10.29 6.81 -3.30
CA ASP A 240 9.23 6.25 -2.49
C ASP A 240 9.65 5.01 -1.72
N ARG A 241 8.95 4.80 -0.60
CA ARG A 241 8.94 3.56 0.15
C ARG A 241 7.52 3.02 0.24
N PHE A 242 7.35 1.74 -0.06
CA PHE A 242 6.18 0.98 0.35
C PHE A 242 6.42 0.39 1.74
N ASN A 243 5.41 0.47 2.61
CA ASN A 243 5.42 -0.08 3.97
C ASN A 243 5.18 -1.60 3.96
N GLY A 244 6.14 -2.34 3.41
CA GLY A 244 6.08 -3.79 3.30
C GLY A 244 7.13 -4.36 2.36
N SER A 245 7.18 -5.68 2.31
CA SER A 245 7.97 -6.49 1.39
C SER A 245 7.44 -6.42 -0.05
N LEU A 246 8.24 -6.92 -0.99
CA LEU A 246 7.86 -6.99 -2.41
C LEU A 246 6.65 -7.90 -2.65
N ASP A 247 6.52 -8.98 -1.87
CA ASP A 247 5.40 -9.91 -2.04
C ASP A 247 4.09 -9.30 -1.52
N GLU A 248 4.14 -8.54 -0.42
CA GLU A 248 2.99 -7.75 0.05
C GLU A 248 2.60 -6.67 -0.96
N LEU A 249 3.58 -6.02 -1.60
CA LEU A 249 3.34 -5.04 -2.66
C LEU A 249 2.67 -5.68 -3.89
N ARG A 250 3.12 -6.87 -4.28
CA ARG A 250 2.51 -7.64 -5.38
C ARG A 250 1.09 -8.08 -5.05
N ALA A 251 0.81 -8.43 -3.79
CA ALA A 251 -0.53 -8.75 -3.34
C ALA A 251 -1.48 -7.55 -3.47
N LEU A 252 -1.02 -6.34 -3.08
CA LEU A 252 -1.78 -5.10 -3.27
C LEU A 252 -2.09 -4.82 -4.76
N ALA A 253 -1.15 -5.14 -5.66
CA ALA A 253 -1.28 -4.96 -7.10
C ALA A 253 -2.07 -6.08 -7.82
N GLY A 254 -2.60 -7.07 -7.08
CA GLY A 254 -3.36 -8.20 -7.61
C GLY A 254 -4.87 -7.98 -7.67
N GLY A 255 -5.36 -6.77 -7.35
CA GLY A 255 -6.80 -6.49 -7.26
C GLY A 255 -7.44 -6.89 -5.92
N SER A 256 -6.64 -7.28 -4.93
CA SER A 256 -7.04 -7.34 -3.51
C SER A 256 -6.78 -5.99 -2.84
N GLY A 257 -7.23 -4.91 -3.47
CA GLY A 257 -7.09 -3.56 -2.95
C GLY A 257 -7.97 -3.35 -1.72
N THR A 258 -7.43 -3.60 -0.54
CA THR A 258 -7.73 -2.84 0.67
C THR A 258 -6.42 -2.27 1.18
N GLY A 259 -6.05 -1.10 0.65
CA GLY A 259 -5.05 -0.25 1.29
C GLY A 259 -5.79 0.73 2.19
N GLY A 260 -5.43 0.73 3.46
CA GLY A 260 -6.15 1.35 4.58
C GLY A 260 -6.15 0.31 5.68
N GLY A 261 -5.59 0.63 6.84
CA GLY A 261 -5.60 -0.26 8.02
C GLY A 261 -7.03 -0.56 8.46
N GLY A 262 -7.69 -1.49 7.79
CA GLY A 262 -8.74 -2.32 8.37
C GLY A 262 -8.06 -3.65 8.63
N GLY A 263 -8.04 -4.10 9.89
CA GLY A 263 -7.27 -5.25 10.34
C GLY A 263 -7.25 -6.37 9.32
N ALA A 264 -6.06 -6.95 9.10
CA ALA A 264 -5.90 -8.17 8.31
C ALA A 264 -7.11 -9.05 8.58
N THR A 265 -7.84 -9.41 7.52
CA THR A 265 -8.98 -10.29 7.72
C THR A 265 -8.36 -11.57 8.28
N THR A 266 -8.63 -11.76 9.55
CA THR A 266 -7.95 -12.74 10.37
C THR A 266 -8.99 -13.68 10.87
N CYS A 267 -8.59 -14.94 10.93
CA CYS A 267 -9.43 -15.97 11.47
C CYS A 267 -8.92 -16.27 12.87
N SER A 268 -9.79 -16.09 13.85
CA SER A 268 -9.45 -16.39 15.23
C SER A 268 -9.22 -17.90 15.36
N SER A 269 -8.01 -18.30 15.73
CA SER A 269 -7.62 -19.69 15.85
C SER A 269 -7.54 -20.08 17.32
N ALA A 270 -8.46 -20.91 17.79
CA ALA A 270 -8.34 -21.52 19.12
C ALA A 270 -7.12 -22.44 19.22
N THR A 271 -6.72 -23.08 18.11
CA THR A 271 -5.56 -23.98 18.05
C THR A 271 -4.25 -23.22 18.28
N MET A 272 -4.11 -22.02 17.69
CA MET A 272 -2.93 -21.18 17.87
C MET A 272 -3.09 -20.16 19.00
N ALA A 273 -4.30 -20.00 19.54
CA ALA A 273 -4.70 -18.92 20.46
C ALA A 273 -4.28 -17.53 19.97
N ALA A 274 -4.47 -17.31 18.67
CA ALA A 274 -4.09 -16.09 17.99
C ALA A 274 -5.00 -15.89 16.77
N ASP A 275 -5.13 -14.63 16.36
CA ASP A 275 -5.75 -14.28 15.10
C ASP A 275 -4.74 -14.48 13.97
N LEU A 276 -5.10 -15.31 12.99
CA LEU A 276 -4.20 -15.71 11.91
C LEU A 276 -4.60 -15.04 10.61
N PRO A 277 -3.63 -14.53 9.82
CA PRO A 277 -3.93 -13.79 8.61
C PRO A 277 -4.55 -14.69 7.54
N GLU A 278 -5.25 -14.05 6.60
CA GLU A 278 -5.75 -14.62 5.36
C GLU A 278 -4.72 -15.55 4.67
N GLY A 279 -5.20 -16.69 4.16
CA GLY A 279 -4.39 -17.68 3.45
C GLY A 279 -3.58 -18.63 4.35
N VAL A 280 -3.52 -18.40 5.66
CA VAL A 280 -2.89 -19.34 6.60
C VAL A 280 -3.76 -20.58 6.76
N CYS A 281 -3.10 -21.73 6.78
CA CYS A 281 -3.75 -23.01 7.05
C CYS A 281 -3.35 -23.57 8.42
N VAL A 282 -4.34 -24.04 9.17
CA VAL A 282 -4.16 -24.67 10.47
C VAL A 282 -4.80 -26.03 10.47
N GLN A 283 -4.09 -27.01 11.01
CA GLN A 283 -4.67 -28.30 11.34
C GLN A 283 -5.39 -28.19 12.69
N ALA A 284 -6.72 -28.22 12.68
CA ALA A 284 -7.53 -27.90 13.85
C ALA A 284 -7.33 -28.90 15.01
N ALA A 285 -7.28 -28.39 16.23
CA ALA A 285 -7.17 -29.21 17.44
C ALA A 285 -8.39 -30.14 17.66
N SER A 286 -9.56 -29.76 17.13
CA SER A 286 -10.83 -30.45 17.37
C SER A 286 -11.04 -31.71 16.52
N ASP A 287 -10.57 -31.72 15.27
CA ASP A 287 -10.88 -32.77 14.30
C ASP A 287 -9.70 -33.19 13.41
N GLN A 288 -8.52 -32.61 13.62
CA GLN A 288 -7.29 -32.88 12.85
C GLN A 288 -7.36 -32.55 11.35
N LYS A 289 -8.41 -31.85 10.89
CA LYS A 289 -8.54 -31.44 9.50
C LYS A 289 -7.86 -30.11 9.25
N TRP A 290 -7.56 -29.84 7.98
CA TRP A 290 -7.00 -28.57 7.54
C TRP A 290 -8.10 -27.54 7.31
N TYR A 291 -7.84 -26.32 7.75
CA TYR A 291 -8.68 -25.17 7.48
C TYR A 291 -7.81 -24.01 7.02
N GLN A 292 -8.24 -23.29 5.99
CA GLN A 292 -7.62 -22.08 5.50
C GLN A 292 -8.42 -20.87 5.97
N CYS A 293 -7.72 -19.81 6.37
CA CYS A 293 -8.36 -18.54 6.65
C CYS A 293 -8.73 -17.86 5.33
N GLU A 294 -10.03 -17.70 5.09
CA GLU A 294 -10.54 -17.00 3.91
C GLU A 294 -11.65 -16.02 4.31
N ALA A 295 -11.46 -14.75 3.97
CA ALA A 295 -12.34 -13.64 4.32
C ALA A 295 -12.83 -13.65 5.78
N GLY A 296 -11.95 -14.05 6.72
CA GLY A 296 -12.23 -14.06 8.16
C GLY A 296 -13.02 -15.27 8.65
N SER A 297 -13.18 -16.27 7.79
CA SER A 297 -13.81 -17.55 8.11
C SER A 297 -12.85 -18.71 7.87
N TRP A 298 -13.00 -19.78 8.66
CA TRP A 298 -12.26 -21.01 8.45
C TRP A 298 -12.95 -21.89 7.39
N ILE A 299 -12.30 -22.05 6.25
CA ILE A 299 -12.76 -22.92 5.15
C ILE A 299 -12.02 -24.24 5.23
N GLN A 300 -12.75 -25.34 5.35
CA GLN A 300 -12.14 -26.68 5.42
C GLN A 300 -11.46 -27.00 4.08
N GLN A 301 -10.18 -27.36 4.13
CA GLN A 301 -9.38 -27.73 2.97
C GLN A 301 -9.04 -29.22 2.98
N ALA A 302 -8.95 -29.81 1.78
CA ALA A 302 -8.51 -31.21 1.60
C ALA A 302 -6.97 -31.34 1.57
N SER A 303 -6.25 -30.24 1.31
CA SER A 303 -4.78 -30.20 1.26
C SER A 303 -4.27 -28.82 1.69
N THR A 304 -2.96 -28.69 1.89
CA THR A 304 -2.31 -27.40 2.20
C THR A 304 -1.79 -26.67 0.95
N THR A 305 -2.19 -27.10 -0.24
CA THR A 305 -1.79 -26.47 -1.50
C THR A 305 -2.41 -25.08 -1.60
N GLY A 306 -1.59 -24.03 -1.73
CA GLY A 306 -2.05 -22.65 -1.80
C GLY A 306 -2.08 -21.90 -0.45
N CYS A 307 -1.73 -22.57 0.65
CA CYS A 307 -1.59 -21.92 1.95
C CYS A 307 -0.33 -21.03 1.99
N SER A 308 -0.46 -19.82 2.51
CA SER A 308 0.68 -18.88 2.70
C SER A 308 1.62 -19.34 3.82
N ARG A 309 1.07 -20.01 4.83
CA ARG A 309 1.79 -20.66 5.93
C ARG A 309 0.94 -21.80 6.48
N THR A 310 1.58 -22.83 7.04
CA THR A 310 0.89 -23.98 7.63
C THR A 310 1.28 -24.20 9.08
N TYR A 311 0.30 -24.49 9.93
CA TYR A 311 0.49 -24.96 11.31
C TYR A 311 -0.06 -26.38 11.46
N ALA A 312 0.83 -27.36 11.47
CA ALA A 312 0.53 -28.78 11.62
C ALA A 312 0.63 -29.24 13.08
N TRP A 313 0.08 -30.42 13.38
CA TRP A 313 0.34 -31.09 14.65
C TRP A 313 1.79 -31.58 14.73
N CYS A 314 2.40 -31.52 15.91
CA CYS A 314 3.75 -32.04 16.14
C CYS A 314 3.69 -33.51 16.55
N GLN A 315 4.56 -34.35 15.97
CA GLN A 315 4.73 -35.73 16.42
C GLN A 315 5.53 -35.76 17.72
N SER A 316 4.93 -36.28 18.80
CA SER A 316 5.60 -36.46 20.09
C SER A 316 6.14 -37.88 20.22
N ALA A 317 7.46 -38.02 20.32
CA ALA A 317 8.08 -39.31 20.60
C ALA A 317 7.73 -39.80 22.02
N THR A 318 7.69 -38.91 23.01
CA THR A 318 7.32 -39.23 24.39
C THR A 318 5.91 -39.81 24.50
N LEU A 319 4.94 -39.21 23.78
CA LEU A 319 3.54 -39.62 23.86
C LEU A 319 3.14 -40.66 22.80
N GLY A 320 4.02 -40.96 21.84
CA GLY A 320 3.75 -41.88 20.74
C GLY A 320 2.62 -41.44 19.81
N ARG A 321 2.28 -40.15 19.79
CA ARG A 321 1.18 -39.59 18.98
C ARG A 321 1.42 -38.15 18.58
N ALA A 322 0.70 -37.70 17.55
CA ALA A 322 0.62 -36.30 17.18
C ALA A 322 -0.13 -35.50 18.26
N VAL A 323 0.30 -34.28 18.52
CA VAL A 323 -0.38 -33.34 19.41
C VAL A 323 -0.54 -31.97 18.75
N PRO A 324 -1.61 -31.22 19.08
CA PRO A 324 -1.84 -29.92 18.49
C PRO A 324 -0.80 -28.89 18.96
N PRO A 325 -0.67 -27.77 18.22
CA PRO A 325 0.06 -26.59 18.67
C PRO A 325 -0.29 -26.18 20.12
N ARG A 326 0.67 -25.54 20.79
CA ARG A 326 0.66 -25.16 22.20
C ARG A 326 0.65 -26.32 23.21
N THR A 327 0.73 -27.58 22.77
CA THR A 327 0.94 -28.70 23.70
C THR A 327 2.36 -28.66 24.25
N CYS A 328 2.50 -28.68 25.57
CA CYS A 328 3.76 -28.75 26.29
C CYS A 328 4.00 -30.18 26.77
N VAL A 329 5.17 -30.72 26.46
CA VAL A 329 5.55 -32.09 26.79
C VAL A 329 6.94 -32.07 27.43
N GLN A 330 7.08 -32.74 28.56
CA GLN A 330 8.39 -33.02 29.11
C GLN A 330 8.99 -34.22 28.36
N ALA A 331 10.12 -34.03 27.69
CA ALA A 331 10.71 -35.04 26.84
C ALA A 331 11.38 -36.16 27.66
N ALA A 332 11.07 -37.42 27.34
CA ALA A 332 11.62 -38.58 28.06
C ALA A 332 13.15 -38.70 27.95
N SER A 333 13.73 -38.18 26.86
CA SER A 333 15.16 -38.27 26.56
C SER A 333 16.04 -37.42 27.46
N ASP A 334 15.61 -36.20 27.78
CA ASP A 334 16.44 -35.19 28.43
C ASP A 334 15.76 -34.52 29.64
N ARG A 335 14.51 -34.87 29.91
CA ARG A 335 13.66 -34.30 30.97
C ARG A 335 13.36 -32.81 30.80
N VAL A 336 13.64 -32.23 29.62
CA VAL A 336 13.38 -30.83 29.30
C VAL A 336 11.96 -30.65 28.78
N TRP A 337 11.34 -29.52 29.09
CA TRP A 337 10.04 -29.16 28.55
C TRP A 337 10.15 -28.54 27.16
N TYR A 338 9.31 -29.02 26.25
CA TYR A 338 9.16 -28.53 24.88
C TYR A 338 7.70 -28.21 24.58
N GLN A 339 7.45 -27.18 23.79
CA GLN A 339 6.13 -26.82 23.31
C GLN A 339 6.03 -26.98 21.81
N CYS A 340 4.96 -27.62 21.32
CA CYS A 340 4.65 -27.64 19.90
C CYS A 340 4.24 -26.24 19.44
N ASN A 341 4.96 -25.61 18.50
CA ASN A 341 4.60 -24.29 17.96
C ASN A 341 3.80 -24.36 16.65
N GLY A 342 3.38 -25.57 16.26
CA GLY A 342 2.68 -25.86 15.01
C GLY A 342 3.57 -26.08 13.79
N THR A 343 4.89 -26.01 13.95
CA THR A 343 5.85 -26.38 12.88
C THR A 343 6.98 -27.25 13.41
N SER A 344 7.35 -27.06 14.68
CA SER A 344 8.41 -27.79 15.38
C SER A 344 8.15 -27.81 16.89
N TRP A 345 8.99 -28.56 17.61
CA TRP A 345 9.13 -28.44 19.05
C TRP A 345 10.02 -27.25 19.40
N ALA A 346 9.61 -26.45 20.39
CA ALA A 346 10.29 -25.23 20.82
C ALA A 346 10.54 -25.23 22.34
N THR A 347 11.59 -24.54 22.76
CA THR A 347 12.05 -24.42 24.15
C THR A 347 12.77 -23.06 24.28
N PRO A 348 12.92 -22.42 25.47
CA PRO A 348 12.52 -22.88 26.81
C PRO A 348 11.01 -22.86 27.03
N VAL A 349 10.53 -23.78 27.86
CA VAL A 349 9.17 -23.77 28.43
C VAL A 349 9.30 -23.59 29.93
N ASP A 350 8.61 -22.61 30.48
CA ASP A 350 8.44 -22.44 31.91
C ASP A 350 7.33 -23.37 32.39
N ALA A 351 7.74 -24.48 32.99
CA ALA A 351 6.82 -25.50 33.52
C ALA A 351 6.02 -25.01 34.74
N ALA A 352 6.54 -24.05 35.51
CA ALA A 352 5.80 -23.52 36.66
C ALA A 352 4.70 -22.57 36.21
N ALA A 353 4.95 -21.80 35.14
CA ALA A 353 3.99 -20.88 34.55
C ALA A 353 3.13 -21.51 33.43
N ALA A 354 3.38 -22.78 33.06
CA ALA A 354 2.75 -23.44 31.93
C ALA A 354 2.79 -22.58 30.65
N THR A 355 3.94 -22.00 30.33
CA THR A 355 4.11 -21.10 29.17
C THR A 355 5.37 -21.42 28.38
N GLY A 356 5.29 -21.27 27.06
CA GLY A 356 6.41 -21.47 26.16
C GLY A 356 6.41 -20.47 25.00
N PRO A 357 7.26 -20.69 23.98
CA PRO A 357 7.47 -19.74 22.89
C PRO A 357 6.24 -19.49 22.00
N ALA A 358 5.24 -20.38 22.04
CA ALA A 358 3.94 -20.24 21.38
C ALA A 358 2.81 -19.81 22.34
N GLY A 359 3.16 -19.28 23.51
CA GLY A 359 2.22 -18.81 24.53
C GLY A 359 1.91 -19.87 25.60
N ALA A 360 0.77 -19.73 26.27
CA ALA A 360 0.34 -20.66 27.31
C ALA A 360 0.19 -22.09 26.77
N CYS A 361 0.52 -23.08 27.58
CA CYS A 361 0.31 -24.47 27.25
C CYS A 361 -1.20 -24.75 27.17
N ALA A 362 -1.66 -25.32 26.06
CA ALA A 362 -3.06 -25.78 25.96
C ALA A 362 -3.26 -27.10 26.72
N HIS A 363 -2.23 -27.95 26.72
CA HIS A 363 -2.14 -29.19 27.46
C HIS A 363 -0.71 -29.38 27.94
N GLU A 364 -0.56 -30.00 29.10
CA GLU A 364 0.73 -30.29 29.71
C GLU A 364 0.84 -31.79 29.97
N TYR A 365 1.99 -32.36 29.58
CA TYR A 365 2.31 -33.76 29.78
C TYR A 365 3.66 -33.88 30.50
N PRO A 366 3.67 -33.82 31.85
CA PRO A 366 4.86 -34.15 32.63
C PRO A 366 5.17 -35.65 32.50
N LEU A 367 6.44 -36.01 32.77
CA LEU A 367 6.87 -37.41 32.81
C LEU A 367 6.52 -38.12 34.12
#